data_AF-A4AC11-F1
#
_entry.id   AF-A4AC11-F1
#
_cell.length_a   1.000
_cell.length_b   1.000
_cell.length_c   1.000
_cell.angle_alpha   90.00
_cell.angle_beta   90.00
_cell.angle_gamma   90.00
#
_symmetry.space_group_name_H-M   'P 1'
#
loop_
_entity.id
_entity.type
_entity.pdbx_description
1 polymer ?
#
loop_
_entity_poly.entity_id
_entity_poly.type
_entity_poly.pdbx_seq_one_letter_code
_entity_poly.pdbx_strand_id
1 'polypeptide(L)'
;MIKTDNHISQRSKSAATDSISEKLRVLTEWADAGIPWVHTDDGELLLNKKGDPKPDFFPTSIRKFCTWDGSQNCEFVRQTLPQFSSNSQDTLSRPHNAKLKHSVVTTIELAKAKRDSQVAVQAKRDWRTQLSLEVKELEQKRAALAAQIAEFEHRAMRAERELKELQAAHNRNVTHLTEELQSLRNENASLRRQGHKIFELPKRDRHDE
;
A
#
# COMPACT_ATOMS: atom_id res chain seq x y z
N MET A 1 -51.77 -59.13 10.55
CA MET A 1 -50.35 -58.83 10.34
C MET A 1 -50.26 -57.51 9.57
N ILE A 2 -50.06 -56.41 10.29
CA ILE A 2 -50.24 -55.05 9.75
C ILE A 2 -48.95 -54.60 9.07
N LYS A 3 -49.03 -54.35 7.76
CA LYS A 3 -47.98 -53.74 6.91
C LYS A 3 -47.61 -52.36 7.46
N THR A 4 -46.64 -52.29 8.37
CA THR A 4 -46.12 -51.03 8.96
C THR A 4 -44.83 -50.56 8.30
N ASP A 5 -44.08 -51.45 7.65
CA ASP A 5 -42.76 -51.14 7.07
C ASP A 5 -42.80 -50.19 5.86
N ASN A 6 -43.90 -50.20 5.10
CA ASN A 6 -44.02 -49.36 3.90
C ASN A 6 -44.16 -47.86 4.25
N HIS A 7 -44.79 -47.55 5.39
CA HIS A 7 -45.03 -46.17 5.80
C HIS A 7 -43.75 -45.51 6.34
N ILE A 8 -42.91 -46.27 7.05
CA ILE A 8 -41.65 -45.78 7.62
C ILE A 8 -40.60 -45.56 6.52
N SER A 9 -40.51 -46.50 5.56
CA SER A 9 -39.59 -46.37 4.42
C SER A 9 -39.93 -45.18 3.51
N GLN A 10 -41.21 -44.91 3.27
CA GLN A 10 -41.61 -43.75 2.46
C GLN A 10 -41.41 -42.42 3.18
N ARG A 11 -41.71 -42.34 4.48
CA ARG A 11 -41.42 -41.13 5.29
C ARG A 11 -39.93 -40.81 5.33
N SER A 12 -39.07 -41.82 5.51
CA SER A 12 -37.61 -41.65 5.51
C SER A 12 -37.08 -41.16 4.16
N LYS A 13 -37.64 -41.66 3.04
CA LYS A 13 -37.27 -41.19 1.69
C LYS A 13 -37.68 -39.74 1.46
N SER A 14 -38.90 -39.36 1.84
CA SER A 14 -39.38 -37.97 1.71
C SER A 14 -38.47 -37.02 2.47
N ALA A 15 -38.23 -37.30 3.75
CA ALA A 15 -37.39 -36.46 4.60
C ALA A 15 -35.95 -36.29 4.06
N ALA A 16 -35.37 -37.33 3.46
CA ALA A 16 -34.05 -37.24 2.84
C ALA A 16 -34.06 -36.39 1.57
N THR A 17 -35.09 -36.51 0.73
CA THR A 17 -35.24 -35.67 -0.47
C THR A 17 -35.49 -34.21 -0.11
N ASP A 18 -36.28 -33.94 0.92
CA ASP A 18 -36.56 -32.59 1.41
C ASP A 18 -35.27 -31.93 1.93
N SER A 19 -34.49 -32.66 2.73
CA SER A 19 -33.18 -32.21 3.23
C SER A 19 -32.19 -31.92 2.10
N ILE A 20 -32.11 -32.78 1.07
CA ILE A 20 -31.26 -32.54 -0.11
C ILE A 20 -31.71 -31.28 -0.86
N SER A 21 -33.02 -31.10 -1.02
CA SER A 21 -33.59 -29.95 -1.74
C SER A 21 -33.31 -28.65 -1.00
N GLU A 22 -33.38 -28.65 0.33
CA GLU A 22 -33.09 -27.48 1.15
C GLU A 22 -31.61 -27.08 1.08
N LYS A 23 -30.69 -28.05 1.17
CA LYS A 23 -29.26 -27.80 0.94
C LYS A 23 -28.98 -27.26 -0.45
N LEU A 24 -29.65 -27.81 -1.46
CA LEU A 24 -29.50 -27.38 -2.84
C LEU A 24 -30.01 -25.95 -3.03
N ARG A 25 -31.11 -25.56 -2.38
CA ARG A 25 -31.65 -24.19 -2.39
C ARG A 25 -30.61 -23.21 -1.86
N VAL A 26 -30.09 -23.45 -0.65
CA VAL A 26 -29.06 -22.59 -0.04
C VAL A 26 -27.80 -22.51 -0.90
N LEU A 27 -27.33 -23.64 -1.43
CA LEU A 27 -26.14 -23.63 -2.27
C LEU A 27 -26.36 -22.89 -3.60
N THR A 28 -27.58 -22.93 -4.14
CA THR A 28 -27.96 -22.16 -5.34
C THR A 28 -27.94 -20.67 -5.03
N GLU A 29 -28.52 -20.25 -3.91
CA GLU A 29 -28.47 -18.86 -3.46
C GLU A 29 -27.02 -18.37 -3.29
N TRP A 30 -26.14 -19.21 -2.74
CA TRP A 30 -24.73 -18.87 -2.59
C TRP A 30 -23.97 -18.88 -3.92
N ALA A 31 -24.35 -19.74 -4.86
CA ALA A 31 -23.78 -19.73 -6.21
C ALA A 31 -24.15 -18.44 -6.97
N ASP A 32 -25.33 -17.89 -6.73
CA ASP A 32 -25.79 -16.65 -7.36
C ASP A 32 -25.23 -15.40 -6.65
N ALA A 33 -25.45 -15.28 -5.34
CA ALA A 33 -25.11 -14.09 -4.56
C ALA A 33 -23.62 -14.05 -4.20
N GLY A 34 -23.05 -15.18 -3.80
CA GLY A 34 -21.69 -15.28 -3.27
C GLY A 34 -21.63 -16.20 -2.05
N ILE A 35 -20.45 -16.76 -1.79
CA ILE A 35 -20.24 -17.54 -0.57
C ILE A 35 -20.08 -16.56 0.60
N PRO A 36 -20.78 -16.78 1.74
CA PRO A 36 -20.58 -15.96 2.92
C PRO A 36 -19.13 -15.93 3.39
N TRP A 37 -18.76 -14.86 4.08
CA TRP A 37 -17.43 -14.73 4.69
C TRP A 37 -17.43 -15.29 6.12
N VAL A 38 -16.30 -15.82 6.55
CA VAL A 38 -16.11 -16.24 7.95
C VAL A 38 -16.04 -15.01 8.83
N HIS A 39 -16.72 -15.06 9.97
CA HIS A 39 -16.63 -14.05 11.02
C HIS A 39 -16.00 -14.64 12.29
N THR A 40 -15.38 -13.78 13.10
CA THR A 40 -14.93 -14.09 14.47
C THR A 40 -16.14 -14.11 15.42
N ASP A 41 -15.90 -14.56 16.66
CA ASP A 41 -16.95 -14.57 17.70
C ASP A 41 -17.44 -13.15 18.05
N ASP A 42 -16.60 -12.14 17.83
CA ASP A 42 -16.93 -10.71 17.99
C ASP A 42 -17.67 -10.11 16.78
N GLY A 43 -17.91 -10.90 15.73
CA GLY A 43 -18.60 -10.48 14.52
C GLY A 43 -17.73 -9.76 13.48
N GLU A 44 -16.40 -9.78 13.64
CA GLU A 44 -15.47 -9.21 12.65
C GLU A 44 -15.13 -10.20 11.54
N LEU A 45 -14.79 -9.70 10.34
CA LEU A 45 -14.38 -10.56 9.22
C LEU A 45 -13.06 -11.26 9.50
N LEU A 46 -13.02 -12.59 9.39
CA LEU A 46 -11.79 -13.36 9.51
C LEU A 46 -11.00 -13.28 8.20
N LEU A 47 -9.78 -12.74 8.32
CA LEU A 47 -8.85 -12.60 7.19
C LEU A 47 -7.95 -13.83 7.04
N ASN A 48 -7.55 -14.12 5.81
CA ASN A 48 -6.55 -15.13 5.48
C ASN A 48 -5.13 -14.59 5.74
N LYS A 49 -4.10 -15.43 5.51
CA LYS A 49 -2.68 -15.02 5.69
C LYS A 49 -2.22 -13.86 4.78
N LYS A 50 -2.97 -13.57 3.72
CA LYS A 50 -2.72 -12.48 2.77
C LYS A 50 -3.50 -11.20 3.11
N GLY A 51 -4.33 -11.24 4.16
CA GLY A 51 -5.20 -10.12 4.55
C GLY A 51 -6.55 -10.08 3.84
N ASP A 52 -6.87 -11.04 2.96
CA ASP A 52 -8.19 -11.05 2.30
C ASP A 52 -9.24 -11.76 3.17
N PRO A 53 -10.52 -11.35 3.12
CA PRO A 53 -11.63 -12.09 3.72
C PRO A 53 -11.63 -13.57 3.34
N LYS A 54 -11.79 -14.44 4.33
CA LYS A 54 -11.82 -15.90 4.12
C LYS A 54 -13.26 -16.36 3.82
N PRO A 55 -13.54 -17.01 2.67
CA PRO A 55 -14.85 -17.59 2.41
C PRO A 55 -15.16 -18.67 3.44
N ASP A 56 -16.41 -18.74 3.89
CA ASP A 56 -16.88 -19.78 4.78
C ASP A 56 -17.00 -21.13 4.07
N PHE A 57 -17.22 -22.19 4.86
CA PHE A 57 -17.38 -23.53 4.36
C PHE A 57 -18.59 -23.63 3.42
N PHE A 58 -18.38 -24.26 2.27
CA PHE A 58 -19.43 -24.76 1.39
C PHE A 58 -18.99 -26.11 0.81
N PRO A 59 -19.94 -26.98 0.43
CA PRO A 59 -19.60 -28.29 -0.10
C PRO A 59 -18.92 -28.18 -1.49
N THR A 60 -17.69 -28.69 -1.57
CA THR A 60 -16.90 -28.70 -2.83
C THR A 60 -16.97 -30.02 -3.58
N SER A 61 -17.75 -30.99 -3.10
CA SER A 61 -17.95 -32.30 -3.71
C SER A 61 -19.26 -32.92 -3.24
N ILE A 62 -19.80 -33.90 -3.98
CA ILE A 62 -21.01 -34.63 -3.58
C ILE A 62 -20.87 -35.20 -2.17
N ARG A 63 -19.71 -35.79 -1.84
CA ARG A 63 -19.48 -36.36 -0.51
C ARG A 63 -19.63 -35.30 0.58
N LYS A 64 -19.03 -34.12 0.40
CA LYS A 64 -19.15 -33.01 1.34
C LYS A 64 -20.57 -32.46 1.42
N PHE A 65 -21.29 -32.40 0.29
CA PHE A 65 -22.68 -31.98 0.25
C PHE A 65 -23.57 -32.91 1.08
N CYS A 66 -23.39 -34.23 0.92
CA CYS A 66 -24.13 -35.23 1.69
C CYS A 66 -23.89 -35.10 3.21
N THR A 67 -22.65 -34.84 3.62
CA THR A 67 -22.28 -34.67 5.04
C THR A 67 -22.46 -33.26 5.57
N TRP A 68 -22.86 -32.29 4.73
CA TRP A 68 -23.05 -30.91 5.14
C TRP A 68 -24.27 -30.82 6.04
N ASP A 69 -24.04 -30.47 7.30
CA ASP A 69 -25.05 -30.31 8.35
C ASP A 69 -25.03 -28.90 8.96
N GLY A 70 -24.25 -28.00 8.36
CA GLY A 70 -24.03 -26.63 8.84
C GLY A 70 -23.00 -26.52 9.96
N SER A 71 -22.60 -27.61 10.62
CA SER A 71 -21.64 -27.55 11.75
C SER A 71 -20.27 -27.01 11.35
N GLN A 72 -19.90 -27.18 10.07
CA GLN A 72 -18.63 -26.74 9.50
C GLN A 72 -18.60 -25.24 9.20
N ASN A 73 -19.76 -24.57 9.20
CA ASN A 73 -19.87 -23.13 9.00
C ASN A 73 -19.56 -22.36 10.29
N CYS A 74 -19.12 -21.11 10.13
CA CYS A 74 -18.95 -20.22 11.27
C CYS A 74 -20.29 -19.89 11.92
N GLU A 75 -20.24 -19.50 13.20
CA GLU A 75 -21.44 -19.27 14.01
C GLU A 75 -22.42 -18.30 13.35
N PHE A 76 -21.90 -17.19 12.80
CA PHE A 76 -22.69 -16.20 12.09
C PHE A 76 -23.50 -16.79 10.93
N VAL A 77 -22.87 -17.64 10.11
CA VAL A 77 -23.56 -18.27 8.97
C VAL A 77 -24.52 -19.34 9.45
N ARG A 78 -24.16 -20.12 10.47
CA ARG A 78 -25.03 -21.17 11.05
C ARG A 78 -26.38 -20.62 11.49
N GLN A 79 -26.42 -19.41 12.05
CA GLN A 79 -27.66 -18.76 12.49
C GLN A 79 -28.63 -18.44 11.33
N THR A 80 -28.11 -18.33 10.10
CA THR A 80 -28.91 -18.07 8.89
C THR A 80 -29.27 -19.34 8.13
N LEU A 81 -28.63 -20.48 8.45
CA LEU A 81 -28.85 -21.74 7.77
C LEU A 81 -30.09 -22.45 8.34
N PRO A 82 -30.92 -23.07 7.48
CA PRO A 82 -31.93 -24.00 7.96
C PRO A 82 -31.25 -25.24 8.55
N GLN A 83 -31.98 -25.97 9.40
CA GLN A 83 -31.43 -27.18 10.02
C GLN A 83 -31.23 -28.28 8.96
N PHE A 84 -29.98 -28.54 8.64
CA PHE A 84 -29.60 -29.60 7.72
C PHE A 84 -29.45 -30.94 8.44
N SER A 85 -29.86 -32.02 7.78
CA SER A 85 -29.53 -33.38 8.20
C SER A 85 -28.49 -33.98 7.27
N SER A 86 -27.53 -34.75 7.79
CA SER A 86 -26.62 -35.50 6.93
C SER A 86 -27.40 -36.57 6.14
N ASN A 87 -26.99 -36.80 4.89
CA ASN A 87 -27.62 -37.79 4.02
C ASN A 87 -26.57 -38.81 3.60
N SER A 88 -26.98 -40.08 3.42
CA SER A 88 -26.12 -41.06 2.77
C SER A 88 -25.94 -40.71 1.29
N GLN A 89 -24.71 -40.89 0.78
CA GLN A 89 -24.41 -40.77 -0.63
C GLN A 89 -25.19 -41.79 -1.48
N ASP A 90 -25.56 -42.94 -0.90
CA ASP A 90 -26.36 -43.96 -1.56
C ASP A 90 -27.77 -43.45 -1.85
N THR A 91 -28.34 -42.64 -0.95
CA THR A 91 -29.67 -42.03 -1.13
C THR A 91 -29.69 -41.11 -2.35
N LEU A 92 -28.66 -40.26 -2.51
CA LEU A 92 -28.54 -39.37 -3.66
C LEU A 92 -28.19 -40.12 -4.96
N SER A 93 -27.51 -41.27 -4.85
CA SER A 93 -27.07 -42.07 -6.01
C SER A 93 -28.15 -42.99 -6.57
N ARG A 94 -29.35 -43.05 -5.97
CA ARG A 94 -30.45 -43.88 -6.48
C ARG A 94 -30.94 -43.38 -7.85
N PRO A 95 -31.38 -44.26 -8.77
CA PRO A 95 -31.80 -43.88 -10.12
C PRO A 95 -32.91 -42.81 -10.17
N HIS A 96 -33.87 -42.84 -9.26
CA HIS A 96 -34.96 -41.84 -9.22
C HIS A 96 -34.48 -40.43 -8.80
N ASN A 97 -33.29 -40.32 -8.20
CA ASN A 97 -32.68 -39.05 -7.82
C ASN A 97 -31.66 -38.55 -8.85
N ALA A 98 -31.57 -39.16 -10.04
CA ALA A 98 -30.59 -38.79 -11.06
C ALA A 98 -30.62 -37.29 -11.43
N LYS A 99 -31.82 -36.71 -11.59
CA LYS A 99 -31.99 -35.27 -11.85
C LYS A 99 -31.48 -34.42 -10.69
N LEU A 100 -31.85 -34.78 -9.46
CA LEU A 100 -31.44 -34.07 -8.25
C LEU A 100 -29.92 -34.13 -8.05
N LYS A 101 -29.32 -35.30 -8.27
CA LYS A 101 -27.87 -35.48 -8.25
C LYS A 101 -27.17 -34.62 -9.30
N HIS A 102 -27.72 -34.54 -10.52
CA HIS A 102 -27.19 -33.66 -11.56
C HIS A 102 -27.24 -32.19 -11.13
N SER A 103 -28.38 -31.73 -10.59
CA SER A 103 -28.51 -30.37 -10.05
C SER A 103 -27.49 -30.09 -8.95
N VAL A 104 -27.30 -31.00 -8.00
CA VAL A 104 -26.28 -30.87 -6.94
C VAL A 104 -24.87 -30.70 -7.52
N VAL A 105 -24.49 -31.53 -8.50
CA VAL A 105 -23.17 -31.43 -9.14
C VAL A 105 -23.00 -30.08 -9.83
N THR A 106 -23.99 -29.68 -10.63
CA THR A 106 -23.96 -28.41 -11.36
C THR A 106 -23.85 -27.22 -10.39
N THR A 107 -24.66 -27.20 -9.34
CA THR A 107 -24.65 -26.12 -8.35
C THR A 107 -23.33 -26.08 -7.56
N ILE A 108 -22.71 -27.23 -7.25
CA ILE A 108 -21.38 -27.25 -6.63
C ILE A 108 -20.33 -26.60 -7.53
N GLU A 109 -20.34 -26.89 -8.83
CA GLU A 109 -19.39 -26.27 -9.76
C GLU A 109 -19.64 -24.76 -9.92
N LEU A 110 -20.91 -24.34 -9.97
CA LEU A 110 -21.27 -22.92 -9.97
C LEU A 110 -20.79 -22.21 -8.69
N ALA A 111 -21.00 -22.81 -7.52
CA ALA A 111 -20.55 -22.27 -6.24
C ALA A 111 -19.03 -22.15 -6.16
N LYS A 112 -18.28 -23.11 -6.71
CA LYS A 112 -16.80 -23.02 -6.82
C LYS A 112 -16.39 -21.85 -7.71
N ALA A 113 -16.96 -21.76 -8.91
CA ALA A 113 -16.66 -20.68 -9.85
C ALA A 113 -17.00 -19.31 -9.23
N LYS A 114 -18.12 -19.22 -8.51
CA LYS A 114 -18.52 -18.01 -7.78
C LYS A 114 -17.51 -17.66 -6.69
N ARG A 115 -17.07 -18.63 -5.88
CA ARG A 115 -16.04 -18.42 -4.85
C ARG A 115 -14.75 -17.89 -5.45
N ASP A 116 -14.29 -18.49 -6.55
CA ASP A 116 -13.04 -18.09 -7.19
C ASP A 116 -13.14 -16.68 -7.78
N SER A 117 -14.27 -16.35 -8.41
CA SER A 117 -14.57 -15.00 -8.90
C SER A 117 -14.61 -13.97 -7.76
N GLN A 118 -15.30 -14.29 -6.66
CA GLN A 118 -15.43 -13.42 -5.48
C GLN A 118 -14.06 -13.11 -4.85
N VAL A 119 -13.21 -14.12 -4.66
CA VAL A 119 -11.84 -13.94 -4.15
C VAL A 119 -11.00 -13.11 -5.11
N ALA A 120 -11.10 -13.36 -6.42
CA ALA A 120 -10.36 -12.59 -7.43
C ALA A 120 -10.77 -11.11 -7.48
N VAL A 121 -12.06 -10.81 -7.32
CA VAL A 121 -12.57 -9.42 -7.26
C VAL A 121 -12.02 -8.71 -6.02
N GLN A 122 -11.99 -9.39 -4.88
CA GLN A 122 -11.50 -8.81 -3.64
C GLN A 122 -10.00 -8.50 -3.72
N ALA A 123 -9.19 -9.46 -4.15
CA ALA A 123 -7.75 -9.24 -4.36
C ALA A 123 -7.45 -8.05 -5.31
N LYS A 124 -8.26 -7.87 -6.36
CA LYS A 124 -8.14 -6.71 -7.27
C LYS A 124 -8.49 -5.39 -6.60
N ARG A 125 -9.49 -5.35 -5.71
CA ARG A 125 -9.86 -4.15 -4.95
C ARG A 125 -8.77 -3.77 -3.96
N ASP A 126 -8.21 -4.76 -3.28
CA ASP A 126 -7.15 -4.54 -2.29
C ASP A 126 -5.87 -4.02 -2.96
N TRP A 127 -5.48 -4.60 -4.10
CA TRP A 127 -4.37 -4.11 -4.91
C TRP A 127 -4.58 -2.66 -5.38
N ARG A 128 -5.77 -2.31 -5.88
CA ARG A 128 -6.07 -0.92 -6.29
C ARG A 128 -5.97 0.05 -5.12
N THR A 129 -6.43 -0.35 -3.95
CA THR A 129 -6.39 0.49 -2.75
C THR A 129 -4.95 0.71 -2.29
N GLN A 130 -4.13 -0.35 -2.26
CA GLN A 130 -2.70 -0.25 -1.95
C GLN A 130 -1.96 0.64 -2.94
N LEU A 131 -2.18 0.43 -4.25
CA LEU A 131 -1.54 1.24 -5.29
C LEU A 131 -1.96 2.72 -5.20
N SER A 132 -3.22 3.00 -4.87
CA SER A 132 -3.70 4.37 -4.67
C SER A 132 -3.03 5.06 -3.47
N LEU A 133 -2.78 4.32 -2.39
CA LEU A 133 -2.06 4.86 -1.23
C LEU A 133 -0.59 5.13 -1.57
N GLU A 134 0.06 4.20 -2.27
CA GLU A 134 1.45 4.34 -2.68
C GLU A 134 1.65 5.53 -3.63
N VAL A 135 0.75 5.70 -4.62
CA VAL A 135 0.79 6.88 -5.51
C VAL A 135 0.69 8.17 -4.71
N LYS A 136 -0.24 8.25 -3.75
CA LYS A 136 -0.41 9.43 -2.90
C LYS A 136 0.84 9.71 -2.05
N GLU A 137 1.48 8.67 -1.51
CA GLU A 137 2.73 8.81 -0.76
C GLU A 137 3.87 9.32 -1.66
N LEU A 138 4.00 8.78 -2.87
CA LEU A 138 5.01 9.22 -3.84
C LEU A 138 4.78 10.66 -4.29
N GLU A 139 3.53 11.08 -4.48
CA GLU A 139 3.17 12.46 -4.79
C GLU A 139 3.59 13.42 -3.65
N GLN A 140 3.34 13.04 -2.39
CA GLN A 140 3.77 13.81 -1.23
C GLN A 140 5.31 13.92 -1.14
N LYS A 141 6.02 12.80 -1.35
CA LYS A 141 7.50 12.80 -1.39
C LYS A 141 8.04 13.69 -2.51
N ARG A 142 7.44 13.60 -3.71
CA ARG A 142 7.82 14.44 -4.85
C ARG A 142 7.61 15.92 -4.54
N ALA A 143 6.49 16.29 -3.93
CA ALA A 143 6.23 17.68 -3.53
C ALA A 143 7.24 18.18 -2.49
N ALA A 144 7.58 17.36 -1.49
CA ALA A 144 8.59 17.70 -0.49
C ALA A 144 9.98 17.89 -1.10
N LEU A 145 10.40 16.99 -2.00
CA LEU A 145 11.67 17.10 -2.71
C LEU A 145 11.72 18.34 -3.62
N ALA A 146 10.62 18.66 -4.31
CA ALA A 146 10.54 19.87 -5.13
C ALA A 146 10.71 21.15 -4.30
N ALA A 147 10.12 21.19 -3.10
CA ALA A 147 10.30 22.30 -2.17
C ALA A 147 11.75 22.43 -1.69
N GLN A 148 12.42 21.31 -1.39
CA GLN A 148 13.83 21.31 -0.99
C GLN A 148 14.75 21.79 -2.13
N ILE A 149 14.50 21.36 -3.36
CA ILE A 149 15.26 21.81 -4.54
C ILE A 149 15.12 23.33 -4.70
N ALA A 150 13.89 23.85 -4.66
CA ALA A 150 13.65 25.30 -4.76
C ALA A 150 14.37 26.07 -3.64
N GLU A 151 14.39 25.54 -2.42
CA GLU A 151 15.13 26.15 -1.32
C GLU A 151 16.65 26.16 -1.58
N PHE A 152 17.22 25.05 -2.05
CA PHE A 152 18.64 24.98 -2.39
C PHE A 152 19.02 25.92 -3.52
N GLU A 153 18.17 26.05 -4.56
CA GLU A 153 18.37 27.02 -5.63
C GLU A 153 18.36 28.46 -5.10
N HIS A 154 17.42 28.81 -4.22
CA HIS A 154 17.39 30.12 -3.57
C HIS A 154 18.60 30.40 -2.69
N ARG A 155 19.13 29.38 -1.99
CA ARG A 155 20.37 29.51 -1.20
C ARG A 155 21.58 29.69 -2.12
N ALA A 156 21.69 28.92 -3.20
CA ALA A 156 22.76 29.03 -4.18
C ALA A 156 22.79 30.40 -4.83
N MET A 157 21.64 30.91 -5.29
CA MET A 157 21.54 32.26 -5.88
C MET A 157 21.97 33.36 -4.91
N ARG A 158 21.63 33.25 -3.61
CA ARG A 158 22.09 34.20 -2.59
C ARG A 158 23.59 34.14 -2.39
N ALA A 159 24.14 32.93 -2.23
CA ALA A 159 25.57 32.73 -2.07
C ALA A 159 26.38 33.26 -3.27
N GLU A 160 25.88 33.05 -4.50
CA GLU A 160 26.51 33.59 -5.70
C GLU A 160 26.50 35.12 -5.75
N ARG A 161 25.40 35.76 -5.31
CA ARG A 161 25.32 37.22 -5.22
C ARG A 161 26.32 37.75 -4.18
N GLU A 162 26.33 37.17 -2.99
CA GLU A 162 27.26 37.54 -1.91
C GLU A 162 28.72 37.39 -2.36
N LEU A 163 29.04 36.29 -3.06
CA LEU A 163 30.38 36.06 -3.60
C LEU A 163 30.78 37.15 -4.60
N LYS A 164 29.88 37.54 -5.51
CA LYS A 164 30.15 38.63 -6.47
C LYS A 164 30.36 39.97 -5.78
N GLU A 165 29.55 40.28 -4.76
CA GLU A 165 29.68 41.52 -3.98
C GLU A 165 31.02 41.56 -3.22
N LEU A 166 31.41 40.45 -2.58
CA LEU A 166 32.69 40.33 -1.90
C LEU A 166 33.88 40.43 -2.87
N GLN A 167 33.79 39.80 -4.04
CA GLN A 167 34.82 39.92 -5.09
C GLN A 167 34.95 41.36 -5.57
N ALA A 168 33.84 42.06 -5.80
CA ALA A 168 33.86 43.46 -6.20
C ALA A 168 34.45 44.36 -5.10
N ALA A 169 34.08 44.16 -3.84
CA ALA A 169 34.64 44.89 -2.71
C ALA A 169 36.15 44.63 -2.55
N HIS A 170 36.57 43.36 -2.66
CA HIS A 170 37.98 42.98 -2.61
C HIS A 170 38.78 43.68 -3.71
N ASN A 171 38.28 43.66 -4.96
CA ASN A 171 38.95 44.34 -6.07
C ASN A 171 39.09 45.85 -5.83
N ARG A 172 38.05 46.52 -5.34
CA ARG A 172 38.12 47.95 -4.97
C ARG A 172 39.18 48.21 -3.89
N ASN A 173 39.21 47.37 -2.85
CA ASN A 173 40.19 47.50 -1.76
C ASN A 173 41.62 47.29 -2.27
N VAL A 174 41.84 46.29 -3.13
CA VAL A 174 43.14 46.04 -3.75
C VAL A 174 43.60 47.25 -4.57
N THR A 175 42.72 47.82 -5.39
CA THR A 175 43.03 49.04 -6.15
C THR A 175 43.41 50.20 -5.22
N HIS A 176 42.57 50.50 -4.23
CA HIS A 176 42.81 51.59 -3.27
C HIS A 176 44.13 51.42 -2.51
N LEU A 177 44.40 50.23 -1.96
CA LEU A 177 45.63 49.96 -1.22
C LEU A 177 46.87 50.02 -2.13
N THR A 178 46.74 49.63 -3.39
CA THR A 178 47.83 49.74 -4.37
C THR A 178 48.17 51.20 -4.68
N GLU A 179 47.15 52.04 -4.86
CA GLU A 179 47.31 53.48 -5.06
C GLU A 179 47.95 54.17 -3.85
N GLU A 180 47.48 53.82 -2.65
CA GLU A 180 48.03 54.35 -1.38
C GLU A 180 49.50 53.94 -1.18
N LEU A 181 49.83 52.66 -1.41
CA LEU A 181 51.22 52.18 -1.38
C LEU A 181 52.11 52.92 -2.38
N GLN A 182 51.59 53.20 -3.58
CA GLN A 182 52.34 53.94 -4.59
C GLN A 182 52.57 55.40 -4.17
N SER A 183 51.55 56.05 -3.59
CA SER A 183 51.66 57.39 -3.02
C SER A 183 52.72 57.45 -1.91
N LEU A 184 52.64 56.54 -0.93
CA LEU A 184 53.59 56.44 0.17
C LEU A 184 55.02 56.14 -0.30
N ARG A 185 55.19 55.35 -1.37
CA ARG A 185 56.50 55.11 -1.99
C ARG A 185 57.07 56.37 -2.63
N ASN A 186 56.24 57.13 -3.34
CA ASN A 186 56.64 58.40 -3.95
C ASN A 186 57.02 59.43 -2.87
N GLU A 187 56.23 59.53 -1.80
CA GLU A 187 56.50 60.41 -0.67
C GLU A 187 57.80 60.03 0.05
N ASN A 188 57.99 58.74 0.37
CA ASN A 188 59.25 58.25 0.94
C ASN A 188 60.46 58.55 0.05
N ALA A 189 60.32 58.38 -1.27
CA ALA A 189 61.39 58.70 -2.22
C ALA A 189 61.70 60.21 -2.22
N SER A 190 60.68 61.06 -2.15
CA SER A 190 60.83 62.52 -2.05
C SER A 190 61.53 62.92 -0.74
N LEU A 191 61.07 62.40 0.40
CA LEU A 191 61.66 62.65 1.72
C LEU A 191 63.12 62.20 1.77
N ARG A 192 63.45 61.03 1.19
CA ARG A 192 64.84 60.56 1.07
C ARG A 192 65.71 61.53 0.27
N ARG A 193 65.23 62.07 -0.85
CA ARG A 193 65.95 63.09 -1.64
C ARG A 193 66.16 64.38 -0.85
N GLN A 194 65.13 64.83 -0.12
CA GLN A 194 65.22 66.02 0.74
C GLN A 194 66.23 65.81 1.87
N GLY A 195 66.20 64.65 2.55
CA GLY A 195 67.17 64.28 3.57
C GLY A 195 68.60 64.23 3.04
N HIS A 196 68.82 63.68 1.84
CA HIS A 196 70.13 63.67 1.19
C HIS A 196 70.66 65.09 0.93
N LYS A 197 69.80 65.98 0.43
CA LYS A 197 70.14 67.40 0.20
C LYS A 197 70.52 68.16 1.47
N ILE A 198 69.96 67.77 2.63
CA ILE A 198 70.32 68.35 3.94
C ILE A 198 71.68 67.81 4.43
N PHE A 199 71.98 66.52 4.16
CA PHE A 199 73.26 65.91 4.51
C PHE A 199 74.43 66.28 3.58
N GLU A 200 74.15 66.70 2.34
CA GLU A 200 75.15 67.18 1.36
C GLU A 200 75.52 68.67 1.52
N LEU A 201 74.96 69.37 2.52
CA LEU A 201 75.41 70.72 2.82
C LEU A 201 76.92 70.69 3.15
N PRO A 202 77.76 71.49 2.45
CA PRO A 202 79.20 71.44 2.61
C PRO A 202 79.57 71.63 4.08
N LYS A 203 80.53 70.82 4.57
CA LYS A 203 81.35 71.25 5.71
C LYS A 203 81.83 72.66 5.35
N ARG A 204 81.26 73.68 6.00
CA ARG A 204 81.70 75.07 5.86
C ARG A 204 83.22 75.05 5.95
N ASP A 205 83.87 75.37 4.85
CA ASP A 205 85.28 75.72 4.84
C ASP A 205 85.44 76.83 5.88
N ARG A 206 86.09 76.49 6.99
CA ARG A 206 86.63 77.49 7.90
C ARG A 206 87.85 78.07 7.19
N HIS A 207 87.63 79.05 6.33
CA HIS A 207 88.59 80.12 6.16
C HIS A 207 87.99 81.34 6.86
N ASP A 208 88.61 81.73 7.96
CA ASP A 208 89.05 83.11 8.17
C ASP A 208 90.11 83.13 9.28
N GLU A 209 91.17 83.90 8.96
CA GLU A 209 92.32 84.40 9.76
C GLU A 209 93.53 83.48 10.01
#